data_AF-A0A535VHH9-F1
#
_entry.id   AF-A0A535VHH9-F1
#
_cell.length_a   1.000
_cell.length_b   1.000
_cell.length_c   1.000
_cell.angle_alpha   90.00
_cell.angle_beta   90.00
_cell.angle_gamma   90.00
#
_symmetry.space_group_name_H-M   'P 1'
#
loop_
_entity.id
_entity.type
_entity.pdbx_description
1 polymer ?
#
loop_
_entity_poly.entity_id
_entity_poly.type
_entity_poly.pdbx_seq_one_letter_code
_entity_poly.pdbx_strand_id
1 'polypeptide(L)'
;SLAMTPIRPDLEAGFWYFYYFLTERGRAGHTAYRRDIARVIWTRNSPNWHFDDATLERAAVAFDNPDYVDVVLHSYRHRLGYAPSYPPYDQIEKKLTAQPSITVPAVTLDGLADGNFPATDGSASARHFTGPRAHYQVPNAGHNLPQEAPDAFASAVLELAHLRSHSGGV
;
A
#
# COMPACT_ATOMS: atom_id res chain seq x y z
N SER A 1 8.18 16.62 -4.82
CA SER A 1 7.83 15.28 -4.29
C SER A 1 7.56 14.37 -5.47
N LEU A 2 7.98 13.10 -5.45
CA LEU A 2 7.60 12.10 -6.47
C LEU A 2 6.08 11.97 -6.61
N ALA A 3 5.32 12.26 -5.54
CA ALA A 3 3.86 12.28 -5.56
C ALA A 3 3.25 13.35 -6.51
N MET A 4 4.04 14.33 -6.95
CA MET A 4 3.61 15.37 -7.90
C MET A 4 4.03 15.07 -9.35
N THR A 5 4.75 13.97 -9.58
CA THR A 5 5.11 13.54 -10.92
C THR A 5 4.03 12.59 -11.42
N PRO A 6 3.27 12.96 -12.46
CA PRO A 6 2.21 12.10 -12.97
C PRO A 6 2.79 10.82 -13.57
N ILE A 7 2.00 9.74 -13.50
CA ILE A 7 2.31 8.49 -14.19
C ILE A 7 1.43 8.35 -15.43
N ARG A 8 1.48 7.18 -16.09
CA ARG A 8 0.63 6.94 -17.26
C ARG A 8 -0.85 7.11 -16.91
N PRO A 9 -1.66 7.81 -17.74
CA PRO A 9 -3.06 8.08 -17.43
C PRO A 9 -3.93 6.85 -17.14
N ASP A 10 -3.64 5.72 -17.79
CA ASP A 10 -4.35 4.46 -17.55
C ASP A 10 -4.14 3.92 -16.13
N LEU A 11 -2.98 4.18 -15.53
CA LEU A 11 -2.69 3.86 -14.13
C LEU A 11 -3.23 4.92 -13.18
N GLU A 12 -3.12 6.21 -13.53
CA GLU A 12 -3.65 7.29 -12.69
C GLU A 12 -5.17 7.19 -12.47
N ALA A 13 -5.91 6.71 -13.45
CA ALA A 13 -7.35 6.47 -13.32
C ALA A 13 -7.68 5.48 -12.17
N GLY A 14 -6.76 4.56 -11.84
CA GLY A 14 -6.86 3.67 -10.69
C GLY A 14 -6.77 4.40 -9.34
N PHE A 15 -6.13 5.57 -9.31
CA PHE A 15 -5.92 6.41 -8.13
C PHE A 15 -6.96 7.53 -7.97
N TRP A 16 -8.13 7.42 -8.60
CA TRP A 16 -9.20 8.42 -8.51
C TRP A 16 -9.49 8.90 -7.08
N TYR A 17 -9.41 8.00 -6.10
CA TYR A 17 -9.72 8.29 -4.70
C TYR A 17 -8.68 9.21 -4.03
N PHE A 18 -7.42 9.23 -4.52
CA PHE A 18 -6.41 10.17 -4.04
C PHE A 18 -6.90 11.61 -4.18
N TYR A 19 -7.48 11.93 -5.35
CA TYR A 19 -7.97 13.26 -5.68
C TYR A 19 -9.38 13.50 -5.12
N TYR A 20 -10.23 12.47 -5.10
CA TYR A 20 -11.55 12.56 -4.49
C TYR A 20 -11.47 13.03 -3.04
N PHE A 21 -10.56 12.45 -2.25
CA PHE A 21 -10.36 12.77 -0.83
C PHE A 21 -9.73 14.14 -0.56
N LEU A 22 -9.24 14.85 -1.59
CA LEU A 22 -8.85 16.26 -1.46
C LEU A 22 -10.07 17.18 -1.28
N THR A 23 -11.26 16.73 -1.68
CA THR A 23 -12.47 17.58 -1.72
C THR A 23 -13.37 17.35 -0.51
N GLU A 24 -14.17 18.35 -0.15
CA GLU A 24 -15.21 18.20 0.88
C GLU A 24 -16.36 17.29 0.42
N ARG A 25 -16.60 17.18 -0.90
CA ARG A 25 -17.48 16.14 -1.46
C ARG A 25 -16.91 14.73 -1.21
N GLY A 26 -15.60 14.59 -1.30
CA GLY A 26 -14.86 13.38 -0.92
C GLY A 26 -15.04 13.01 0.54
N ARG A 27 -14.88 13.99 1.43
CA ARG A 27 -15.16 13.83 2.87
C ARG A 27 -16.58 13.38 3.14
N ALA A 28 -17.56 14.08 2.59
CA ALA A 28 -18.97 13.76 2.78
C ALA A 28 -19.30 12.35 2.29
N GLY A 29 -18.81 11.99 1.10
CA GLY A 29 -19.00 10.64 0.56
C GLY A 29 -18.29 9.58 1.37
N HIS A 30 -17.05 9.82 1.81
CA HIS A 30 -16.35 8.87 2.67
C HIS A 30 -17.02 8.70 4.04
N THR A 31 -17.62 9.75 4.58
CA THR A 31 -18.40 9.69 5.83
C THR A 31 -19.67 8.86 5.66
N ALA A 32 -20.40 9.07 4.56
CA ALA A 32 -21.69 8.42 4.32
C ALA A 32 -21.56 6.98 3.79
N TYR A 33 -20.50 6.67 3.03
CA TYR A 33 -20.39 5.46 2.22
C TYR A 33 -19.06 4.72 2.42
N ARG A 34 -18.56 4.64 3.67
CA ARG A 34 -17.27 4.02 4.03
C ARG A 34 -17.09 2.62 3.41
N ARG A 35 -18.10 1.77 3.61
CA ARG A 35 -18.14 0.38 3.13
C ARG A 35 -18.20 0.30 1.61
N ASP A 36 -19.05 1.09 0.96
CA ASP A 36 -19.20 1.07 -0.49
C ASP A 36 -17.95 1.59 -1.22
N ILE A 37 -17.31 2.64 -0.68
CA ILE A 37 -16.04 3.14 -1.19
C ILE A 37 -14.95 2.09 -1.04
N ALA A 38 -14.86 1.42 0.13
CA ALA A 38 -13.92 0.34 0.33
C ALA A 38 -14.14 -0.80 -0.66
N ARG A 39 -15.39 -1.20 -0.92
CA ARG A 39 -15.74 -2.20 -1.93
C ARG A 39 -15.25 -1.81 -3.32
N VAL A 40 -15.53 -0.59 -3.76
CA VAL A 40 -15.07 -0.09 -5.07
C VAL A 40 -13.54 -0.11 -5.16
N ILE A 41 -12.84 0.30 -4.10
CA ILE A 41 -11.38 0.28 -4.06
C ILE A 41 -10.87 -1.17 -4.11
N TRP A 42 -11.39 -2.07 -3.28
CA TRP A 42 -10.95 -3.47 -3.22
C TRP A 42 -11.16 -4.18 -4.56
N THR A 43 -12.32 -4.03 -5.18
CA THR A 43 -12.60 -4.64 -6.49
C THR A 43 -11.68 -4.11 -7.58
N ARG A 44 -11.33 -2.82 -7.56
CA ARG A 44 -10.40 -2.24 -8.56
C ARG A 44 -8.95 -2.62 -8.31
N ASN A 45 -8.53 -2.62 -7.06
CA ASN A 45 -7.15 -2.94 -6.68
C ASN A 45 -6.85 -4.44 -6.83
N SER A 46 -7.86 -5.30 -6.65
CA SER A 46 -7.75 -6.75 -6.73
C SER A 46 -8.82 -7.36 -7.66
N PRO A 47 -8.75 -7.15 -8.99
CA PRO A 47 -9.77 -7.57 -9.94
C PRO A 47 -10.04 -9.08 -9.99
N ASN A 48 -9.05 -9.90 -9.65
CA ASN A 48 -9.20 -11.37 -9.60
C ASN A 48 -9.68 -11.88 -8.24
N TRP A 49 -9.81 -11.00 -7.24
CA TRP A 49 -10.26 -11.39 -5.91
C TRP A 49 -11.78 -11.35 -5.81
N HIS A 50 -12.38 -12.54 -5.81
CA HIS A 50 -13.82 -12.72 -5.61
C HIS A 50 -14.17 -12.79 -4.13
N PHE A 51 -13.97 -11.68 -3.41
CA PHE A 51 -14.33 -11.60 -2.00
C PHE A 51 -15.84 -11.54 -1.79
N ASP A 52 -16.31 -12.16 -0.72
CA ASP A 52 -17.72 -12.11 -0.31
C ASP A 52 -18.00 -10.91 0.62
N ASP A 53 -19.27 -10.61 0.81
CA ASP A 53 -19.70 -9.53 1.69
C ASP A 53 -19.25 -9.75 3.13
N ALA A 54 -19.26 -11.01 3.59
CA ALA A 54 -18.84 -11.34 4.94
C ALA A 54 -17.36 -10.99 5.18
N THR A 55 -16.46 -11.15 4.21
CA THR A 55 -15.06 -10.77 4.42
C THR A 55 -14.83 -9.27 4.37
N LEU A 56 -15.58 -8.53 3.54
CA LEU A 56 -15.55 -7.07 3.58
C LEU A 56 -16.07 -6.58 4.94
N GLU A 57 -17.20 -7.10 5.42
CA GLU A 57 -17.79 -6.66 6.69
C GLU A 57 -16.88 -6.91 7.88
N ARG A 58 -16.12 -8.03 7.89
CA ARG A 58 -15.11 -8.27 8.94
C ARG A 58 -14.05 -7.17 8.98
N ALA A 59 -13.58 -6.71 7.83
CA ALA A 59 -12.63 -5.60 7.76
C ALA A 59 -13.31 -4.25 8.07
N ALA A 60 -14.55 -4.08 7.64
CA ALA A 60 -15.28 -2.82 7.72
C ALA A 60 -15.65 -2.38 9.14
N VAL A 61 -15.63 -3.30 10.12
CA VAL A 61 -15.74 -2.93 11.54
C VAL A 61 -14.67 -1.89 11.93
N ALA A 62 -13.46 -1.98 11.36
CA ALA A 62 -12.41 -0.99 11.62
C ALA A 62 -12.76 0.41 11.07
N PHE A 63 -13.63 0.49 10.06
CA PHE A 63 -14.05 1.75 9.45
C PHE A 63 -15.06 2.51 10.31
N ASP A 64 -15.63 1.86 11.33
CA ASP A 64 -16.52 2.51 12.30
C ASP A 64 -15.75 3.28 13.39
N ASN A 65 -14.41 3.20 13.38
CA ASN A 65 -13.57 4.07 14.21
C ASN A 65 -13.91 5.56 13.93
N PRO A 66 -14.19 6.38 14.96
CA PRO A 66 -14.58 7.78 14.77
C PRO A 66 -13.55 8.60 14.00
N ASP A 67 -12.27 8.25 14.08
CA ASP A 67 -11.17 8.94 13.42
C ASP A 67 -10.90 8.41 11.99
N TYR A 68 -11.56 7.33 11.56
CA TYR A 68 -11.29 6.65 10.29
C TYR A 68 -11.28 7.62 9.09
N VAL A 69 -12.33 8.44 8.98
CA VAL A 69 -12.45 9.38 7.86
C VAL A 69 -11.33 10.41 7.87
N ASP A 70 -11.03 10.97 9.04
CA ASP A 70 -10.01 12.02 9.17
C ASP A 70 -8.60 11.47 8.92
N VAL A 71 -8.30 10.27 9.41
CA VAL A 71 -7.02 9.59 9.18
C VAL A 71 -6.83 9.27 7.70
N VAL A 72 -7.84 8.69 7.04
CA VAL A 72 -7.77 8.35 5.61
C VAL A 72 -7.57 9.61 4.78
N LEU A 73 -8.39 10.65 5.02
CA LEU A 73 -8.29 11.90 4.27
C LEU A 73 -6.97 12.62 4.51
N HIS A 74 -6.49 12.67 5.76
CA HIS A 74 -5.21 13.29 6.08
C HIS A 74 -4.07 12.59 5.36
N SER A 75 -4.06 11.25 5.30
CA SER A 75 -3.04 10.48 4.57
C SER A 75 -2.92 10.90 3.09
N TYR A 76 -4.03 10.97 2.36
CA TYR A 76 -4.00 11.37 0.95
C TYR A 76 -3.73 12.87 0.76
N ARG A 77 -4.32 13.73 1.60
CA ARG A 77 -4.09 15.18 1.55
C ARG A 77 -2.63 15.50 1.85
N HIS A 78 -2.04 14.87 2.87
CA HIS A 78 -0.65 15.08 3.25
C HIS A 78 0.29 14.58 2.15
N ARG A 79 0.06 13.37 1.61
CA ARG A 79 0.82 12.82 0.47
C ARG A 79 0.89 13.77 -0.73
N LEU A 80 -0.20 14.50 -0.99
CA LEU A 80 -0.33 15.43 -2.11
C LEU A 80 -0.03 16.90 -1.73
N GLY A 81 0.40 17.19 -0.49
CA GLY A 81 0.76 18.54 -0.05
C GLY A 81 -0.43 19.46 0.30
N TYR A 82 -1.63 18.91 0.47
CA TYR A 82 -2.86 19.61 0.85
C TYR A 82 -3.22 19.50 2.34
N ALA A 83 -2.35 18.93 3.16
CA ALA A 83 -2.48 18.93 4.62
C ALA A 83 -1.12 19.11 5.30
N PRO A 84 -1.06 19.79 6.46
CA PRO A 84 0.17 19.99 7.19
C PRO A 84 0.75 18.66 7.68
N SER A 85 2.09 18.63 7.83
CA SER A 85 2.78 17.59 8.59
C SER A 85 2.46 17.71 10.08
N TYR A 86 2.87 16.70 10.85
CA TYR A 86 2.90 16.78 12.30
C TYR A 86 4.34 17.13 12.74
N PRO A 87 4.59 18.30 13.37
CA PRO A 87 5.95 18.80 13.59
C PRO A 87 6.91 17.81 14.30
N PRO A 88 6.47 17.00 15.29
CA PRO A 88 7.31 15.97 15.87
C PRO A 88 7.88 14.93 14.88
N TYR A 89 7.29 14.79 13.69
CA TYR A 89 7.76 13.87 12.64
C TYR A 89 8.54 14.55 11.51
N ASP A 90 8.67 15.88 11.48
CA ASP A 90 9.37 16.60 10.40
C ASP A 90 10.81 16.11 10.19
N GLN A 91 11.51 15.78 11.29
CA GLN A 91 12.87 15.25 11.19
C GLN A 91 12.91 13.87 10.52
N ILE A 92 11.91 13.02 10.76
CA ILE A 92 11.79 11.69 10.14
C ILE A 92 11.43 11.86 8.66
N GLU A 93 10.45 12.71 8.33
CA GLU A 93 10.06 13.01 6.95
C GLU A 93 11.23 13.55 6.11
N LYS A 94 12.04 14.44 6.70
CA LYS A 94 13.26 14.95 6.05
C LYS A 94 14.26 13.84 5.75
N LYS A 95 14.43 12.87 6.66
CA LYS A 95 15.30 11.69 6.43
C LYS A 95 14.72 10.79 5.33
N LEU A 96 13.43 10.51 5.36
CA LEU A 96 12.74 9.66 4.37
C LEU A 96 12.75 10.26 2.96
N THR A 97 12.72 11.60 2.84
CA THR A 97 12.83 12.30 1.55
C THR A 97 14.14 11.98 0.82
N ALA A 98 15.21 11.72 1.55
CA ALA A 98 16.50 11.29 0.99
C ALA A 98 16.49 9.83 0.50
N GLN A 99 15.40 9.09 0.71
CA GLN A 99 15.23 7.67 0.35
C GLN A 99 16.40 6.80 0.85
N PRO A 100 16.62 6.76 2.19
CA PRO A 100 17.75 6.05 2.77
C PRO A 100 17.68 4.55 2.44
N SER A 101 18.84 3.92 2.27
CA SER A 101 18.91 2.50 1.96
C SER A 101 18.35 1.63 3.08
N ILE A 102 17.65 0.57 2.70
CA ILE A 102 17.20 -0.51 3.57
C ILE A 102 18.31 -1.55 3.63
N THR A 103 19.01 -1.61 4.77
CA THR A 103 20.20 -2.47 4.98
C THR A 103 19.84 -3.83 5.59
N VAL A 104 18.65 -3.95 6.18
CA VAL A 104 18.18 -5.21 6.76
C VAL A 104 17.71 -6.17 5.68
N PRO A 105 17.68 -7.50 5.94
CA PRO A 105 17.09 -8.45 5.03
C PRO A 105 15.65 -8.09 4.65
N ALA A 106 15.30 -8.28 3.38
CA ALA A 106 13.97 -7.95 2.86
C ALA A 106 13.48 -8.99 1.83
N VAL A 107 12.20 -9.30 1.86
CA VAL A 107 11.50 -10.04 0.80
C VAL A 107 10.39 -9.13 0.29
N THR A 108 10.38 -8.81 -1.00
CA THR A 108 9.34 -7.97 -1.62
C THR A 108 8.45 -8.80 -2.54
N LEU A 109 7.14 -8.57 -2.50
CA LEU A 109 6.14 -9.32 -3.25
C LEU A 109 5.32 -8.38 -4.14
N ASP A 110 5.20 -8.72 -5.42
CA ASP A 110 4.30 -8.04 -6.35
C ASP A 110 3.18 -9.01 -6.77
N GLY A 111 1.92 -8.60 -6.67
CA GLY A 111 0.78 -9.38 -7.17
C GLY A 111 0.64 -9.22 -8.69
N LEU A 112 0.63 -10.33 -9.44
CA LEU A 112 0.50 -10.27 -10.91
C LEU A 112 -0.88 -9.77 -11.38
N ALA A 113 -1.88 -9.75 -10.48
CA ALA A 113 -3.22 -9.27 -10.75
C ALA A 113 -3.54 -7.95 -10.03
N ASP A 114 -2.56 -7.22 -9.48
CA ASP A 114 -2.81 -5.91 -8.87
C ASP A 114 -3.28 -4.91 -9.95
N GLY A 115 -4.48 -4.35 -9.76
CA GLY A 115 -5.13 -3.48 -10.73
C GLY A 115 -4.58 -2.04 -10.76
N ASN A 116 -3.75 -1.66 -9.79
CA ASN A 116 -3.28 -0.30 -9.59
C ASN A 116 -1.75 -0.18 -9.56
N PHE A 117 -1.05 -1.23 -9.15
CA PHE A 117 0.41 -1.28 -9.09
C PHE A 117 0.91 -2.50 -9.90
N PRO A 118 1.12 -2.33 -11.22
CA PRO A 118 1.56 -3.43 -12.06
C PRO A 118 2.85 -4.05 -11.53
N ALA A 119 2.86 -5.39 -11.45
CA ALA A 119 4.02 -6.14 -11.02
C ALA A 119 5.25 -5.83 -11.87
N THR A 120 6.41 -5.77 -11.20
CA THR A 120 7.71 -5.52 -11.82
C THR A 120 8.64 -6.71 -11.58
N ASP A 121 9.82 -6.70 -12.20
CA ASP A 121 10.90 -7.63 -11.84
C ASP A 121 11.68 -7.16 -10.58
N GLY A 122 11.20 -6.09 -9.93
CA GLY A 122 11.80 -5.49 -8.75
C GLY A 122 13.15 -4.80 -8.98
N SER A 123 13.62 -4.67 -10.23
CA SER A 123 14.93 -4.08 -10.55
C SER A 123 14.98 -2.59 -10.25
N ALA A 124 13.90 -1.86 -10.53
CA ALA A 124 13.81 -0.42 -10.31
C ALA A 124 13.95 -0.03 -8.83
N SER A 125 13.44 -0.88 -7.92
CA SER A 125 13.50 -0.64 -6.47
C SER A 125 14.73 -1.27 -5.82
N ALA A 126 15.41 -2.21 -6.48
CA ALA A 126 16.54 -2.96 -5.93
C ALA A 126 17.66 -2.07 -5.37
N ARG A 127 17.94 -0.92 -6.01
CA ARG A 127 18.96 0.05 -5.55
C ARG A 127 18.71 0.61 -4.15
N HIS A 128 17.47 0.56 -3.65
CA HIS A 128 17.12 1.03 -2.32
C HIS A 128 17.39 -0.01 -1.23
N PHE A 129 17.74 -1.24 -1.59
CA PHE A 129 18.06 -2.32 -0.66
C PHE A 129 19.53 -2.69 -0.77
N THR A 130 20.28 -2.50 0.31
CA THR A 130 21.73 -2.79 0.36
C THR A 130 22.06 -4.01 1.22
N GLY A 131 21.06 -4.61 1.87
CA GLY A 131 21.16 -5.92 2.53
C GLY A 131 20.68 -7.07 1.64
N PRO A 132 20.64 -8.31 2.17
CA PRO A 132 20.08 -9.46 1.48
C PRO A 132 18.63 -9.19 1.04
N ARG A 133 18.32 -9.45 -0.23
CA ARG A 133 16.99 -9.22 -0.79
C ARG A 133 16.56 -10.36 -1.69
N ALA A 134 15.32 -10.78 -1.53
CA ALA A 134 14.58 -11.58 -2.51
C ALA A 134 13.37 -10.79 -3.03
N HIS A 135 12.95 -11.08 -4.25
CA HIS A 135 11.75 -10.51 -4.83
C HIS A 135 10.96 -11.56 -5.61
N TYR A 136 9.65 -11.60 -5.38
CA TYR A 136 8.76 -12.55 -6.03
C TYR A 136 7.55 -11.85 -6.65
N GLN A 137 7.17 -12.35 -7.81
CA GLN A 137 5.86 -12.10 -8.41
C GLN A 137 4.92 -13.23 -8.02
N VAL A 138 3.74 -12.89 -7.50
CA VAL A 138 2.76 -13.86 -7.01
C VAL A 138 1.62 -13.97 -8.02
N PRO A 139 1.44 -15.13 -8.68
CA PRO A 139 0.36 -15.34 -9.63
C PRO A 139 -1.02 -15.15 -9.00
N ASN A 140 -1.95 -14.59 -9.79
CA ASN A 140 -3.37 -14.40 -9.45
C ASN A 140 -3.68 -13.49 -8.25
N ALA A 141 -2.69 -13.06 -7.47
CA ALA A 141 -2.89 -12.16 -6.35
C ALA A 141 -2.97 -10.70 -6.83
N GLY A 142 -3.92 -9.96 -6.28
CA GLY A 142 -4.06 -8.53 -6.40
C GLY A 142 -3.29 -7.76 -5.31
N HIS A 143 -3.89 -6.68 -4.84
CA HIS A 143 -3.27 -5.70 -3.95
C HIS A 143 -3.14 -6.17 -2.49
N ASN A 144 -4.02 -7.07 -2.04
CA ASN A 144 -4.04 -7.56 -0.66
C ASN A 144 -3.45 -8.97 -0.58
N LEU A 145 -2.18 -9.08 -0.96
CA LEU A 145 -1.40 -10.31 -0.97
C LEU A 145 -1.57 -11.19 0.29
N PRO A 146 -1.51 -10.67 1.53
CA PRO A 146 -1.66 -11.51 2.72
C PRO A 146 -3.01 -12.23 2.80
N GLN A 147 -4.08 -11.62 2.29
CA GLN A 147 -5.43 -12.19 2.35
C GLN A 147 -5.79 -13.00 1.10
N GLU A 148 -5.24 -12.63 -0.06
CA GLU A 148 -5.51 -13.26 -1.35
C GLU A 148 -4.62 -14.49 -1.61
N ALA A 149 -3.36 -14.44 -1.18
CA ALA A 149 -2.37 -15.51 -1.35
C ALA A 149 -1.62 -15.77 -0.02
N PRO A 150 -2.32 -16.23 1.03
CA PRO A 150 -1.76 -16.38 2.36
C PRO A 150 -0.53 -17.31 2.40
N ASP A 151 -0.50 -18.38 1.58
CA ASP A 151 0.62 -19.31 1.52
C ASP A 151 1.89 -18.66 0.96
N ALA A 152 1.76 -17.84 -0.10
CA ALA A 152 2.88 -17.08 -0.67
C ALA A 152 3.39 -16.04 0.33
N PHE A 153 2.48 -15.35 1.02
CA PHE A 153 2.83 -14.39 2.05
C PHE A 153 3.55 -15.05 3.25
N ALA A 154 3.01 -16.16 3.76
CA ALA A 154 3.62 -16.91 4.87
C ALA A 154 5.01 -17.45 4.49
N SER A 155 5.17 -17.96 3.27
CA SER A 155 6.47 -18.42 2.75
C SER A 155 7.49 -17.29 2.73
N ALA A 156 7.11 -16.10 2.28
CA ALA A 156 7.98 -14.91 2.30
C ALA A 156 8.39 -14.49 3.72
N VAL A 157 7.48 -14.59 4.70
CA VAL A 157 7.79 -14.31 6.11
C VAL A 157 8.80 -15.32 6.68
N LEU A 158 8.62 -16.60 6.38
CA LEU A 158 9.56 -17.66 6.81
C LEU A 158 10.93 -17.50 6.15
N GLU A 159 10.98 -17.18 4.86
CA GLU A 159 12.23 -16.88 4.16
C GLU A 159 12.93 -15.68 4.78
N LEU A 160 12.21 -14.60 5.07
CA LEU A 160 12.77 -13.43 5.77
C LEU A 160 13.39 -13.82 7.11
N ALA A 161 12.75 -14.71 7.87
CA ALA A 161 13.30 -15.23 9.13
C ALA A 161 14.62 -16.00 8.90
N HIS A 162 14.71 -16.83 7.85
CA HIS A 162 15.94 -17.52 7.48
C HIS A 162 17.04 -16.56 7.00
N LEU A 163 16.72 -15.53 6.20
CA LEU A 163 17.71 -14.53 5.77
C LEU A 163 18.30 -13.80 6.98
N ARG A 164 17.48 -13.49 7.99
CA ARG A 164 17.93 -12.89 9.24
C ARG A 164 18.87 -13.79 10.05
N SER A 165 18.58 -15.09 10.15
CA SER A 165 19.44 -16.01 10.91
C SER A 165 20.82 -16.18 10.28
N HIS A 166 20.92 -16.10 8.95
CA HIS A 166 22.20 -16.14 8.23
C HIS A 166 22.98 -14.82 8.31
N SER A 167 22.29 -13.70 8.57
CA SER A 167 22.91 -12.37 8.67
C SER A 167 23.51 -12.08 10.06
N GLY A 168 23.10 -12.83 11.09
CA GLY A 168 23.53 -12.65 12.50
C GLY A 168 24.63 -13.61 12.96
N GLY A 169 25.18 -14.43 12.05
CA GLY A 169 26.29 -15.34 12.31
C GLY A 169 27.61 -14.82 11.76
N VAL A 170 28.11 -13.70 12.30
CA VAL A 170 29.51 -13.23 12.19
C VAL A 170 29.92 -12.63 13.53
#